data_AF-A0A7S3W6T4-F1
#
_entry.id   AF-A0A7S3W6T4-F1
#
_cell.length_a   1.000
_cell.length_b   1.000
_cell.length_c   1.000
_cell.angle_alpha   90.00
_cell.angle_beta   90.00
_cell.angle_gamma   90.00
#
_symmetry.space_group_name_H-M   'P 1'
#
loop_
_entity.id
_entity.type
_entity.pdbx_description
1 polymer ?
#
loop_
_entity_poly.entity_id
_entity_poly.type
_entity_poly.pdbx_seq_one_letter_code
_entity_poly.pdbx_strand_id
1 'polypeptide(L)'
;GFNNWEKGWSGPKKTWCCKKTGRACDPFDCKASGTNGEAGWPASKKAWCCDKTARGCPESAPAVFDCNAGFSNWEASWSKGKKTFCCAKTGRACDAHHCEEGTEDVWMEEKKSFCCAKVAKGCASTTPVIYDCNAGFDDWEKGWSAGKKTFCCSKTGRACD
;
A
#
# COMPACT_ATOMS: atom_id res chain seq x y z
N GLY A 1 28.69 -36.88 22.70
CA GLY A 1 29.91 -36.59 21.92
C GLY A 1 29.90 -35.14 21.42
N PHE A 2 31.02 -34.67 20.87
CA PHE A 2 31.18 -33.31 20.35
C PHE A 2 30.23 -32.98 19.18
N ASN A 3 29.81 -33.99 18.42
CA ASN A 3 29.02 -33.82 17.18
C ASN A 3 27.61 -33.22 17.35
N ASN A 4 27.07 -33.15 18.57
CA ASN A 4 25.75 -32.54 18.85
C ASN A 4 25.83 -31.55 20.03
N TRP A 5 26.96 -30.85 20.15
CA TRP A 5 27.24 -29.96 21.29
C TRP A 5 26.22 -28.81 21.38
N GLU A 6 25.67 -28.33 20.26
CA GLU A 6 24.70 -27.24 20.23
C GLU A 6 23.39 -27.58 20.94
N LYS A 7 22.88 -28.80 20.81
CA LYS A 7 21.62 -29.21 21.45
C LYS A 7 21.83 -29.94 22.77
N GLY A 8 22.96 -30.65 22.90
CA GLY A 8 23.21 -31.56 24.03
C GLY A 8 24.06 -30.98 25.16
N TRP A 9 24.64 -29.79 25.03
CA TRP A 9 25.43 -29.18 26.09
C TRP A 9 24.67 -28.07 26.82
N SER A 10 24.82 -28.01 28.13
CA SER A 10 24.34 -26.90 28.94
C SER A 10 25.10 -25.60 28.62
N GLY A 11 24.45 -24.46 28.81
CA GLY A 11 25.06 -23.13 28.63
C GLY A 11 26.44 -22.99 29.31
N PRO A 12 26.57 -23.32 30.61
CA PRO A 12 27.86 -23.22 31.30
C PRO A 12 28.97 -24.09 30.70
N LYS A 13 28.63 -25.29 30.22
CA LYS A 13 29.59 -26.20 29.57
C LYS A 13 30.08 -25.63 28.25
N LYS A 14 29.18 -25.06 27.44
CA LYS A 14 29.52 -24.37 26.19
C LYS A 14 30.42 -23.16 26.45
N THR A 15 30.03 -22.30 27.41
CA THR A 15 30.81 -21.10 27.76
C THR A 15 32.21 -21.46 28.25
N TRP A 16 32.33 -22.46 29.13
CA TRP A 16 33.62 -22.90 29.65
C TRP A 16 34.52 -23.47 28.54
N CYS A 17 33.98 -24.35 27.68
CA CYS A 17 34.74 -24.93 26.57
C CYS A 17 35.17 -23.89 25.53
N CYS A 18 34.28 -22.96 25.15
CA CYS A 18 34.62 -21.88 24.24
C CYS A 18 35.77 -21.03 24.79
N LYS A 19 35.70 -20.64 26.08
CA LYS A 19 36.73 -19.82 26.73
C LYS A 19 38.07 -20.54 26.93
N LYS A 20 38.06 -21.83 27.23
CA LYS A 20 39.28 -22.60 27.57
C LYS A 20 39.92 -23.31 26.38
N THR A 21 39.14 -23.67 25.36
CA THR A 21 39.61 -24.55 24.28
C THR A 21 39.37 -23.98 22.89
N GLY A 22 38.64 -22.85 22.76
CA GLY A 22 38.26 -22.29 21.46
C GLY A 22 37.33 -23.19 20.63
N ARG A 23 36.74 -24.22 21.23
CA ARG A 23 35.83 -25.17 20.58
C ARG A 23 34.41 -24.93 21.07
N ALA A 24 33.43 -25.23 20.22
CA ALA A 24 32.00 -25.13 20.57
C ALA A 24 31.60 -23.71 20.99
N CYS A 25 32.05 -22.70 20.25
CA CYS A 25 31.65 -21.30 20.41
C CYS A 25 30.43 -20.98 19.55
N ASP A 26 29.54 -20.13 20.08
CA ASP A 26 28.46 -19.57 19.29
C ASP A 26 29.04 -18.62 18.21
N PRO A 27 28.51 -18.65 16.98
CA PRO A 27 29.01 -17.82 15.88
C PRO A 27 28.76 -16.32 16.07
N PHE A 28 27.79 -15.95 16.91
CA PHE A 28 27.45 -14.56 17.19
C PHE A 28 27.22 -14.32 18.68
N ASP A 29 27.84 -13.28 19.23
CA ASP A 29 27.58 -12.83 20.61
C ASP A 29 26.42 -11.82 20.65
N CYS A 30 25.25 -12.27 21.10
CA CYS A 30 24.03 -11.47 21.24
C CYS A 30 24.05 -10.48 22.41
N LYS A 31 25.11 -10.46 23.22
CA LYS A 31 25.32 -9.49 24.30
C LYS A 31 26.34 -8.43 23.93
N ALA A 32 27.17 -8.68 22.93
CA ALA A 32 28.09 -7.68 22.38
C ALA A 32 27.31 -6.60 21.60
N SER A 33 27.01 -5.50 22.28
CA SER A 33 26.50 -4.27 21.68
C SER A 33 27.66 -3.46 21.07
N GLY A 34 27.55 -3.11 19.79
CA GLY A 34 28.46 -2.15 19.16
C GLY A 34 28.07 -0.71 19.50
N THR A 35 28.71 0.28 18.86
CA THR A 35 28.46 1.72 19.07
C THR A 35 26.99 2.13 18.91
N ASN A 36 26.20 1.38 18.12
CA ASN A 36 24.78 1.62 17.86
C ASN A 36 23.85 0.53 18.45
N GLY A 37 24.28 -0.21 19.48
CA GLY A 37 23.46 -1.26 20.11
C GLY A 37 23.02 -2.35 19.12
N GLU A 38 21.86 -2.97 19.39
CA GLU A 38 21.28 -4.02 18.52
C GLU A 38 20.87 -3.50 17.15
N ALA A 39 20.57 -2.20 17.02
CA ALA A 39 20.20 -1.56 15.78
C ALA A 39 21.34 -1.60 14.75
N GLY A 40 22.59 -1.48 15.21
CA GLY A 40 23.80 -1.56 14.38
C GLY A 40 24.27 -2.97 14.02
N TRP A 41 23.56 -4.03 14.43
CA TRP A 41 23.97 -5.39 14.10
C TRP A 41 23.77 -5.72 12.61
N PRO A 42 24.70 -6.48 11.99
CA PRO A 42 24.47 -7.02 10.65
C PRO A 42 23.27 -7.98 10.67
N ALA A 43 22.56 -8.08 9.53
CA ALA A 43 21.31 -8.84 9.42
C ALA A 43 21.45 -10.32 9.85
N SER A 44 22.60 -10.94 9.55
CA SER A 44 22.90 -12.31 9.95
C SER A 44 23.06 -12.48 11.46
N LYS A 45 23.65 -11.51 12.16
CA LYS A 45 23.72 -11.49 13.63
C LYS A 45 22.34 -11.29 14.24
N LYS A 46 21.54 -10.36 13.69
CA LYS A 46 20.14 -10.12 14.10
C LYS A 46 19.28 -11.38 13.98
N ALA A 47 19.32 -12.05 12.82
CA ALA A 47 18.55 -13.27 12.59
C ALA A 47 18.96 -14.41 13.54
N TRP A 48 20.27 -14.65 13.71
CA TRP A 48 20.75 -15.70 14.60
C TRP A 48 20.43 -15.42 16.07
N CYS A 49 20.63 -14.17 16.52
CA CYS A 49 20.33 -13.77 17.89
C CYS A 49 18.83 -13.74 18.19
N CYS A 50 18.00 -13.46 17.19
CA CYS A 50 16.56 -13.57 17.30
C CYS A 50 16.13 -15.03 17.52
N ASP A 51 16.65 -15.97 16.73
CA ASP A 51 16.34 -17.40 16.86
C ASP A 51 16.83 -18.00 18.20
N LYS A 52 18.04 -17.63 18.64
CA LYS A 52 18.67 -18.27 19.82
C LYS A 52 18.40 -17.58 21.14
N THR A 53 18.20 -16.27 21.13
CA THR A 53 18.13 -15.46 22.36
C THR A 53 17.00 -14.43 22.36
N ALA A 54 16.19 -14.39 21.30
CA ALA A 54 15.13 -13.40 21.10
C ALA A 54 15.61 -11.93 21.14
N ARG A 55 16.90 -11.68 20.81
CA ARG A 55 17.49 -10.33 20.79
C ARG A 55 17.80 -9.88 19.37
N GLY A 56 17.64 -8.59 19.09
CA GLY A 56 17.87 -8.05 17.75
C GLY A 56 16.94 -8.61 16.68
N CYS A 57 15.80 -9.19 17.07
CA CYS A 57 14.74 -9.56 16.12
C CYS A 57 14.35 -8.33 15.29
N PRO A 58 14.05 -8.49 13.98
CA PRO A 58 13.40 -7.42 13.25
C PRO A 58 12.18 -6.99 14.05
N GLU A 59 11.99 -5.70 14.22
CA GLU A 59 10.83 -5.15 14.91
C GLU A 59 9.60 -5.54 14.09
N SER A 60 9.07 -6.70 14.45
CA SER A 60 7.94 -7.36 13.83
C SER A 60 7.04 -7.83 14.98
N ALA A 61 6.82 -6.93 15.93
CA ALA A 61 5.51 -6.87 16.53
C ALA A 61 4.63 -6.10 15.53
N PRO A 62 3.48 -6.62 15.10
CA PRO A 62 2.46 -5.71 14.58
C PRO A 62 2.19 -4.75 15.73
N ALA A 63 2.69 -3.51 15.62
CA ALA A 63 2.08 -2.39 16.32
C ALA A 63 0.58 -2.59 16.07
N VAL A 64 -0.20 -2.76 17.14
CA VAL A 64 -1.63 -3.06 17.07
C VAL A 64 -2.23 -2.10 16.06
N PHE A 65 -2.44 -2.58 14.83
CA PHE A 65 -2.83 -1.70 13.75
C PHE A 65 -4.30 -1.38 14.02
N ASP A 66 -4.55 -0.20 14.57
CA ASP A 66 -5.90 0.27 14.77
C ASP A 66 -6.53 0.54 13.40
N CYS A 67 -7.42 -0.36 13.00
CA CYS A 67 -8.11 -0.33 11.72
C CYS A 67 -9.20 0.75 11.66
N ASN A 68 -9.50 1.45 12.76
CA ASN A 68 -10.39 2.61 12.77
C ASN A 68 -9.60 3.91 12.65
N ALA A 69 -8.37 3.97 13.18
CA ALA A 69 -7.53 5.17 13.13
C ALA A 69 -7.22 5.58 11.68
N GLY A 70 -7.75 6.74 11.27
CA GLY A 70 -7.58 7.28 9.93
C GLY A 70 -8.25 6.47 8.82
N PHE A 71 -9.28 5.67 9.14
CA PHE A 71 -9.96 4.83 8.14
C PHE A 71 -10.60 5.66 7.01
N SER A 72 -11.10 6.87 7.26
CA SER A 72 -11.73 7.69 6.21
C SER A 72 -10.81 8.04 5.03
N ASN A 73 -9.51 8.15 5.29
CA ASN A 73 -8.43 8.42 4.32
C ASN A 73 -7.44 7.25 4.36
N TRP A 74 -7.91 6.01 4.46
CA TRP A 74 -6.99 4.88 4.51
C TRP A 74 -6.16 4.78 3.21
N GLU A 75 -6.72 5.23 2.08
CA GLU A 75 -6.09 5.13 0.76
C GLU A 75 -4.76 5.89 0.72
N ALA A 76 -4.71 7.13 1.21
CA ALA A 76 -3.47 7.91 1.26
C ALA A 76 -2.70 7.77 2.58
N SER A 77 -3.37 7.55 3.71
CA SER A 77 -2.73 7.61 5.03
C SER A 77 -2.21 6.27 5.57
N TRP A 78 -2.71 5.14 5.09
CA TRP A 78 -2.27 3.83 5.61
C TRP A 78 -1.06 3.29 4.84
N SER A 79 -0.09 2.75 5.59
CA SER A 79 0.99 1.97 5.03
C SER A 79 0.46 0.66 4.41
N LYS A 80 1.21 0.10 3.46
CA LYS A 80 0.89 -1.22 2.86
C LYS A 80 0.70 -2.31 3.91
N GLY A 81 1.50 -2.29 4.97
CA GLY A 81 1.40 -3.22 6.11
C GLY A 81 0.06 -3.07 6.86
N LYS A 82 -0.36 -1.84 7.14
CA LYS A 82 -1.63 -1.57 7.82
C LYS A 82 -2.84 -1.96 6.96
N LYS A 83 -2.83 -1.64 5.65
CA LYS A 83 -3.86 -2.08 4.70
C LYS A 83 -3.99 -3.60 4.67
N THR A 84 -2.88 -4.30 4.52
CA THR A 84 -2.85 -5.78 4.48
C THR A 84 -3.37 -6.40 5.78
N PHE A 85 -2.90 -5.89 6.93
CA PHE A 85 -3.34 -6.39 8.23
C PHE A 85 -4.83 -6.15 8.47
N CYS A 86 -5.30 -4.92 8.25
CA CYS A 86 -6.68 -4.55 8.52
C CYS A 86 -7.67 -5.20 7.55
N CYS A 87 -7.27 -5.46 6.31
CA CYS A 87 -8.06 -6.24 5.39
C CYS A 87 -8.21 -7.68 5.91
N ALA A 88 -7.11 -8.33 6.29
CA ALA A 88 -7.14 -9.70 6.80
C ALA A 88 -7.89 -9.86 8.14
N LYS A 89 -7.80 -8.86 9.03
CA LYS A 89 -8.39 -8.95 10.38
C LYS A 89 -9.80 -8.39 10.50
N THR A 90 -10.15 -7.36 9.73
CA THR A 90 -11.43 -6.64 9.90
C THR A 90 -12.20 -6.46 8.60
N GLY A 91 -11.65 -6.89 7.45
CA GLY A 91 -12.25 -6.66 6.13
C GLY A 91 -12.18 -5.20 5.66
N ARG A 92 -11.42 -4.34 6.35
CA ARG A 92 -11.27 -2.92 6.03
C ARG A 92 -10.11 -2.68 5.08
N ALA A 93 -10.26 -1.73 4.15
CA ALA A 93 -9.20 -1.33 3.21
C ALA A 93 -8.67 -2.49 2.34
N CYS A 94 -9.56 -3.37 1.88
CA CYS A 94 -9.21 -4.50 1.02
C CYS A 94 -9.10 -4.15 -0.47
N ASP A 95 -9.74 -3.06 -0.88
CA ASP A 95 -9.75 -2.63 -2.27
C ASP A 95 -8.49 -1.82 -2.63
N ALA A 96 -8.28 -1.61 -3.94
CA ALA A 96 -7.17 -0.78 -4.42
C ALA A 96 -7.44 0.71 -4.17
N HIS A 97 -8.70 1.14 -4.31
CA HIS A 97 -9.13 2.53 -4.18
C HIS A 97 -10.40 2.65 -3.31
N HIS A 98 -10.56 3.78 -2.62
CA HIS A 98 -11.70 4.08 -1.79
C HIS A 98 -12.70 4.99 -2.52
N CYS A 99 -13.75 4.38 -3.08
CA CYS A 99 -14.73 5.06 -3.95
C CYS A 99 -15.69 6.03 -3.23
N GLU A 100 -15.61 6.14 -1.91
CA GLU A 100 -16.39 7.10 -1.11
C GLU A 100 -15.53 8.29 -0.65
N GLU A 101 -14.23 8.29 -0.96
CA GLU A 101 -13.33 9.39 -0.60
C GLU A 101 -13.24 10.44 -1.70
N GLY A 102 -13.51 11.69 -1.33
CA GLY A 102 -13.42 12.83 -2.22
C GLY A 102 -14.57 12.90 -3.22
N THR A 103 -14.44 13.80 -4.19
CA THR A 103 -15.43 14.00 -5.26
C THR A 103 -14.92 13.44 -6.59
N GLU A 104 -15.83 13.00 -7.46
CA GLU A 104 -15.48 12.30 -8.70
C GLU A 104 -14.67 13.17 -9.68
N ASP A 105 -14.81 14.50 -9.60
CA ASP A 105 -14.10 15.47 -10.43
C ASP A 105 -12.60 15.55 -10.12
N VAL A 106 -12.19 15.21 -8.89
CA VAL A 106 -10.77 15.20 -8.49
C VAL A 106 -10.12 13.82 -8.58
N TRP A 107 -10.88 12.77 -8.90
CA TRP A 107 -10.32 11.43 -9.06
C TRP A 107 -9.45 11.35 -10.31
N MET A 108 -8.28 10.72 -10.18
CA MET A 108 -7.47 10.33 -11.33
C MET A 108 -8.15 9.19 -12.10
N GLU A 109 -7.78 9.03 -13.36
CA GLU A 109 -8.38 8.05 -14.28
C GLU A 109 -8.35 6.61 -13.75
N GLU A 110 -7.31 6.24 -13.00
CA GLU A 110 -7.18 4.92 -12.38
C GLU A 110 -8.26 4.68 -11.31
N LYS A 111 -8.48 5.65 -10.40
CA LYS A 111 -9.52 5.58 -9.37
C LYS A 111 -10.91 5.60 -9.99
N LYS A 112 -11.14 6.44 -11.02
CA LYS A 112 -12.39 6.45 -11.80
C LYS A 112 -12.67 5.09 -12.45
N SER A 113 -11.68 4.50 -13.12
CA SER A 113 -11.82 3.20 -13.77
C SER A 113 -12.15 2.09 -12.77
N PHE A 114 -11.43 2.03 -11.65
CA PHE A 114 -11.68 1.06 -10.58
C PHE A 114 -13.08 1.23 -9.98
N CYS A 115 -13.44 2.45 -9.60
CA CYS A 115 -14.72 2.73 -8.95
C CYS A 115 -15.91 2.61 -9.89
N CYS A 116 -15.72 2.86 -11.19
CA CYS A 116 -16.72 2.60 -12.20
C CYS A 116 -17.00 1.09 -12.32
N ALA A 117 -15.96 0.27 -12.39
CA ALA A 117 -16.11 -1.18 -12.48
C ALA A 117 -16.72 -1.81 -11.20
N LYS A 118 -16.43 -1.23 -10.03
CA LYS A 118 -16.85 -1.79 -8.73
C LYS A 118 -18.22 -1.32 -8.27
N VAL A 119 -18.50 -0.02 -8.36
CA VAL A 119 -19.69 0.62 -7.77
C VAL A 119 -20.39 1.58 -8.73
N ALA A 120 -20.01 1.59 -10.01
CA ALA A 120 -20.56 2.47 -11.04
C ALA A 120 -20.43 3.97 -10.73
N LYS A 121 -19.43 4.37 -9.92
CA LYS A 121 -19.11 5.77 -9.62
C LYS A 121 -17.92 6.27 -10.43
N GLY A 122 -17.96 7.54 -10.86
CA GLY A 122 -16.89 8.14 -11.67
C GLY A 122 -16.73 7.51 -13.05
N CYS A 123 -17.73 6.78 -13.55
CA CYS A 123 -17.73 6.27 -14.92
C CYS A 123 -17.63 7.43 -15.91
N ALA A 124 -16.86 7.24 -16.99
CA ALA A 124 -16.86 8.15 -18.11
C ALA A 124 -18.30 8.25 -18.63
N SER A 125 -18.95 9.37 -18.33
CA SER A 125 -20.30 9.62 -18.81
C SER A 125 -20.20 9.96 -20.28
N THR A 126 -20.30 8.94 -21.13
CA THR A 126 -20.58 9.11 -22.55
C THR A 126 -22.04 9.48 -22.73
N THR A 127 -22.57 10.42 -21.94
CA THR A 127 -23.84 11.04 -22.30
C THR A 127 -23.58 11.67 -23.66
N PRO A 128 -24.21 11.17 -24.74
CA PRO A 128 -24.13 11.90 -26.00
C PRO A 128 -24.65 13.28 -25.67
N VAL A 129 -23.82 14.30 -25.88
CA VAL A 129 -24.27 15.68 -25.72
C VAL A 129 -25.38 15.83 -26.76
N ILE A 130 -26.63 15.72 -26.31
CA ILE A 130 -27.80 15.87 -27.17
C ILE A 130 -27.86 17.35 -27.49
N TYR A 131 -27.22 17.72 -28.59
CA TYR A 131 -27.26 19.07 -29.09
C TYR A 131 -28.62 19.32 -29.73
N ASP A 132 -29.42 20.18 -29.11
CA ASP A 132 -30.65 20.70 -29.73
C ASP A 132 -30.28 21.73 -30.80
N CYS A 133 -30.41 21.35 -32.07
CA CYS A 133 -30.09 22.17 -33.23
C CYS A 133 -31.11 23.28 -33.53
N ASN A 134 -32.20 23.38 -32.75
CA ASN A 134 -33.16 24.48 -32.83
C ASN A 134 -32.93 25.52 -31.72
N ALA A 135 -32.43 25.09 -30.56
CA ALA A 135 -32.19 25.98 -29.43
C ALA A 135 -31.16 27.07 -29.77
N GLY A 136 -31.62 28.33 -29.80
CA GLY A 136 -30.78 29.49 -30.11
C GLY A 136 -30.24 29.46 -31.55
N PHE A 137 -31.01 28.93 -32.51
CA PHE A 137 -30.59 28.90 -33.91
C PHE A 137 -30.49 30.31 -34.52
N ASP A 138 -31.28 31.29 -34.07
CA ASP A 138 -31.30 32.64 -34.66
C ASP A 138 -29.97 33.42 -34.49
N ASP A 139 -29.14 33.05 -33.51
CA ASP A 139 -27.81 33.63 -33.28
C ASP A 139 -26.74 32.52 -33.17
N TRP A 140 -26.90 31.45 -33.95
CA TRP A 140 -26.06 30.25 -33.86
C TRP A 140 -24.57 30.54 -34.10
N GLU A 141 -24.26 31.50 -34.97
CA GLU A 141 -22.89 31.81 -35.39
C GLU A 141 -22.05 32.31 -34.21
N LYS A 142 -22.65 33.06 -33.29
CA LYS A 142 -21.98 33.60 -32.09
C LYS A 142 -22.31 32.81 -30.83
N GLY A 143 -23.49 32.21 -30.75
CA GLY A 143 -24.02 31.56 -29.56
C GLY A 143 -23.72 30.06 -29.44
N TRP A 144 -23.40 29.36 -30.55
CA TRP A 144 -23.13 27.92 -30.50
C TRP A 144 -21.65 27.62 -30.25
N SER A 145 -21.40 26.64 -29.38
CA SER A 145 -20.07 26.05 -29.22
C SER A 145 -19.65 25.29 -30.48
N ALA A 146 -18.34 25.17 -30.71
CA ALA A 146 -17.79 24.45 -31.86
C ALA A 146 -18.33 23.01 -31.95
N GLY A 147 -18.47 22.32 -30.81
CA GLY A 147 -19.06 20.97 -30.77
C GLY A 147 -20.53 20.92 -31.23
N LYS A 148 -21.34 21.92 -30.87
CA LYS A 148 -22.74 22.03 -31.29
C LYS A 148 -22.86 22.30 -32.79
N LYS A 149 -22.03 23.22 -33.33
CA LYS A 149 -21.97 23.51 -34.78
C LYS A 149 -21.61 22.27 -35.58
N THR A 150 -20.51 21.60 -35.24
CA THR A 150 -20.06 20.38 -35.94
C THR A 150 -21.10 19.27 -35.87
N PHE A 151 -21.71 19.04 -34.71
CA PHE A 151 -22.74 18.01 -34.56
C PHE A 151 -23.99 18.33 -35.38
N CYS A 152 -24.52 19.56 -35.28
CA CYS A 152 -25.74 19.95 -35.98
C CYS A 152 -25.56 20.07 -37.50
N CYS A 153 -24.37 20.46 -37.94
CA CYS A 153 -24.00 20.44 -39.36
C CYS A 153 -23.99 18.99 -39.89
N SER A 154 -23.35 18.07 -39.17
CA SER A 154 -23.29 16.65 -39.57
C SER A 154 -24.64 15.94 -39.51
N LYS A 155 -25.46 16.20 -38.48
CA LYS A 155 -26.69 15.45 -38.21
C LYS A 155 -27.94 16.03 -38.85
N THR A 156 -28.00 17.36 -39.00
CA THR A 156 -29.21 18.06 -39.47
C THR A 156 -28.96 18.99 -40.64
N GLY A 157 -27.69 19.17 -41.07
CA GLY A 157 -27.32 20.10 -42.14
C GLY A 157 -27.48 21.57 -41.77
N ARG A 158 -27.65 21.89 -40.48
CA ARG A 158 -27.86 23.24 -39.98
C ARG A 158 -26.55 23.83 -39.47
N ALA A 159 -26.39 25.15 -39.63
CA ALA A 159 -25.29 25.88 -39.01
C ALA A 159 -23.89 25.34 -39.41
N CYS A 160 -23.72 25.04 -40.70
CA CYS A 160 -22.44 24.73 -41.31
C CYS A 160 -21.75 26.03 -41.75
N ASP A 161 -20.45 26.14 -41.51
CA ASP A 161 -19.57 27.13 -42.15
C ASP A 161 -19.28 26.71 -43.61
#